data_AF-A0A949IM82-F1
#
_entry.id   AF-A0A949IM82-F1
#
_cell.length_a   1.000
_cell.length_b   1.000
_cell.length_c   1.000
_cell.angle_alpha   90.00
_cell.angle_beta   90.00
_cell.angle_gamma   90.00
#
_symmetry.space_group_name_H-M   'P 1'
#
loop_
_entity.id
_entity.type
_entity.pdbx_description
1 polymer ?
#
loop_
_entity_poly.entity_id
_entity_poly.type
_entity_poly.pdbx_seq_one_letter_code
_entity_poly.pdbx_strand_id
1 'polypeptide(L)'
;MPQELARIARMTNLRRVDFSDSNMDWMEIKILSELKKLEEFKAERCKIDGMAIPAFQVLAGRSLRKIDIKSPLLTPELLRRYRQALPECSVQ
;
A
#
# COMPACT_ATOMS: atom_id res chain seq x y z
N MET A 1 14.28 2.62 -3.79
CA MET A 1 14.88 3.90 -4.25
C MET A 1 13.92 5.05 -3.93
N PRO A 2 14.14 5.80 -2.84
CA PRO A 2 13.17 6.81 -2.35
C PRO A 2 12.90 7.98 -3.32
N GLN A 3 13.90 8.40 -4.10
CA GLN A 3 13.79 9.53 -5.03
C GLN A 3 12.87 9.23 -6.22
N GLU A 4 12.87 7.99 -6.71
CA GLU A 4 11.99 7.55 -7.81
C GLU A 4 10.53 7.51 -7.34
N LEU A 5 10.28 6.99 -6.15
CA LEU A 5 8.95 6.97 -5.56
C LEU A 5 8.42 8.36 -5.23
N ALA A 6 9.29 9.31 -4.85
CA ALA A 6 8.90 10.70 -4.68
C ALA A 6 8.41 11.33 -6.00
N ARG A 7 8.95 10.91 -7.16
CA ARG A 7 8.42 11.34 -8.47
C ARG A 7 7.06 10.72 -8.76
N ILE A 8 6.89 9.43 -8.47
CA ILE A 8 5.61 8.72 -8.63
C ILE A 8 4.54 9.35 -7.73
N ALA A 9 4.86 9.66 -6.48
CA ALA A 9 3.96 10.31 -5.53
C ALA A 9 3.42 11.67 -6.01
N ARG A 10 4.11 12.33 -6.95
CA ARG A 10 3.67 13.59 -7.57
C ARG A 10 2.74 13.37 -8.79
N MET A 11 2.57 12.14 -9.25
CA MET A 11 1.62 11.79 -10.31
C MET A 11 0.20 11.72 -9.71
N THR A 12 -0.38 12.88 -9.44
CA THR A 12 -1.63 13.06 -8.67
C THR A 12 -2.88 12.42 -9.29
N ASN A 13 -2.80 11.92 -10.53
CA ASN A 13 -3.88 11.22 -11.22
C ASN A 13 -3.70 9.69 -11.26
N LEU A 14 -2.66 9.14 -10.62
CA LEU A 14 -2.53 7.70 -10.48
C LEU A 14 -3.69 7.13 -9.68
N ARG A 15 -4.38 6.15 -10.28
CA ARG A 15 -5.49 5.40 -9.67
C ARG A 15 -5.10 3.96 -9.34
N ARG A 16 -4.11 3.42 -10.03
CA ARG A 16 -3.63 2.05 -9.84
C ARG A 16 -2.11 2.03 -9.87
N VAL A 17 -1.52 1.29 -8.95
CA VAL A 17 -0.09 0.99 -8.95
C VAL A 17 0.12 -0.48 -8.68
N ASP A 18 1.09 -1.06 -9.38
CA ASP A 18 1.55 -2.42 -9.16
C ASP A 18 3.06 -2.37 -8.95
N PHE A 19 3.48 -2.80 -7.76
CA PHE A 19 4.88 -2.91 -7.35
C PHE A 19 5.27 -4.36 -7.08
N SER A 20 4.55 -5.32 -7.66
CA SER A 20 4.90 -6.74 -7.57
C SER A 20 6.33 -6.99 -8.06
N ASP A 21 7.02 -7.96 -7.46
CA ASP A 21 8.44 -8.27 -7.74
C ASP A 21 9.43 -7.14 -7.42
N SER A 22 9.03 -6.17 -6.59
CA SER A 22 9.94 -5.13 -6.11
C SER A 22 10.42 -5.38 -4.69
N ASN A 23 11.50 -4.73 -4.30
CA ASN A 23 12.01 -4.75 -2.93
C ASN A 23 11.30 -3.70 -2.04
N MET A 24 10.00 -3.45 -2.27
CA MET A 24 9.22 -2.43 -1.56
C MET A 24 8.94 -2.85 -0.12
N ASP A 25 9.15 -1.92 0.81
CA ASP A 25 8.82 -2.03 2.23
C ASP A 25 7.85 -0.92 2.69
N TRP A 26 7.59 -0.86 4.00
CA TRP A 26 6.64 0.09 4.59
C TRP A 26 7.08 1.57 4.47
N MET A 27 8.39 1.85 4.42
CA MET A 27 8.91 3.21 4.27
C MET A 27 8.58 3.75 2.89
N GLU A 28 8.68 2.90 1.86
CA GLU A 28 8.27 3.27 0.50
C GLU A 28 6.77 3.53 0.39
N ILE A 29 5.92 2.72 1.04
CA ILE A 29 4.46 2.94 1.06
C ILE A 29 4.11 4.27 1.73
N LYS A 30 4.86 4.66 2.77
CA LYS A 30 4.69 5.96 3.41
C LYS A 30 4.88 7.11 2.43
N ILE A 31 5.86 7.03 1.52
CA ILE A 31 6.06 8.03 0.46
C ILE A 31 4.87 8.06 -0.50
N LEU A 32 4.34 6.88 -0.86
CA LEU A 32 3.20 6.75 -1.76
C LEU A 32 1.86 7.21 -1.16
N SER A 33 1.78 7.41 0.16
CA SER A 33 0.56 7.91 0.82
C SER A 33 0.10 9.28 0.33
N GLU A 34 0.95 10.02 -0.38
CA GLU A 34 0.62 11.28 -1.04
C GLU A 34 -0.21 11.14 -2.33
N LEU A 35 -0.40 9.92 -2.84
CA LEU A 35 -1.24 9.65 -4.01
C LEU A 35 -2.74 9.76 -3.69
N LYS A 36 -3.27 10.98 -3.76
CA LYS A 36 -4.65 11.31 -3.34
C LYS A 36 -5.76 10.60 -4.12
N LYS A 37 -5.48 10.10 -5.33
CA LYS A 37 -6.45 9.43 -6.21
C LYS A 37 -6.20 7.92 -6.36
N LEU A 38 -5.30 7.35 -5.56
CA LEU A 38 -4.98 5.93 -5.65
C LEU A 38 -6.14 5.10 -5.15
N GLU A 39 -6.71 4.27 -6.02
CA GLU A 39 -7.85 3.39 -5.74
C GLU A 39 -7.43 1.94 -5.54
N GLU A 40 -6.40 1.50 -6.25
CA GLU A 40 -5.91 0.11 -6.21
C GLU A 40 -4.39 0.08 -6.02
N PHE A 41 -3.94 -0.67 -5.02
CA PHE A 41 -2.53 -0.92 -4.75
C PHE A 41 -2.26 -2.43 -4.79
N LYS A 42 -1.27 -2.83 -5.59
CA LYS A 42 -0.82 -4.22 -5.66
C LYS A 42 0.66 -4.32 -5.34
N ALA A 43 1.01 -5.29 -4.50
CA ALA A 43 2.39 -5.61 -4.17
C ALA A 43 2.52 -7.10 -3.80
N GLU A 44 2.87 -7.91 -4.79
CA GLU A 44 3.29 -9.29 -4.56
C GLU A 44 4.82 -9.40 -4.40
N ARG A 45 5.26 -10.38 -3.62
CA ARG A 45 6.69 -10.70 -3.42
C ARG A 45 7.50 -9.48 -2.91
N CYS A 46 6.85 -8.64 -2.12
CA CYS A 46 7.44 -7.46 -1.46
C CYS A 46 7.71 -7.71 0.03
N LYS A 47 8.33 -6.74 0.73
CA LYS A 47 8.66 -6.80 2.17
C LYS A 47 7.67 -6.00 3.03
N ILE A 48 6.39 -6.08 2.69
CA ILE A 48 5.33 -5.36 3.40
C ILE A 48 4.99 -6.10 4.70
N ASP A 49 5.00 -5.36 5.81
CA ASP A 49 4.67 -5.83 7.16
C ASP A 49 3.60 -4.93 7.82
N GLY A 50 3.38 -5.04 9.12
CA GLY A 50 2.37 -4.24 9.83
C GLY A 50 2.69 -2.76 10.00
N MET A 51 3.93 -2.33 9.74
CA MET A 51 4.31 -0.92 9.83
C MET A 51 3.72 -0.08 8.69
N ALA A 52 3.27 -0.72 7.60
CA ALA A 52 2.62 0.00 6.50
C ALA A 52 1.12 0.31 6.76
N ILE A 53 0.50 -0.27 7.80
CA ILE A 53 -0.93 -0.07 8.10
C ILE A 53 -1.32 1.42 8.19
N PRO A 54 -0.60 2.29 8.93
CA PRO A 54 -0.95 3.71 9.01
C PRO A 54 -0.91 4.42 7.65
N ALA A 55 0.04 4.05 6.78
CA ALA A 55 0.15 4.63 5.45
C ALA A 55 -1.05 4.22 4.56
N PHE A 56 -1.49 2.96 4.65
CA PHE A 56 -2.70 2.51 3.96
C PHE A 56 -3.98 3.14 4.51
N GLN A 57 -4.05 3.44 5.81
CA GLN A 57 -5.19 4.15 6.40
C GLN A 57 -5.32 5.57 5.83
N VAL A 58 -4.20 6.28 5.66
CA VAL A 58 -4.17 7.60 5.01
C VAL A 58 -4.69 7.52 3.57
N LEU A 59 -4.27 6.50 2.82
CA LEU A 59 -4.72 6.28 1.45
C LEU A 59 -6.21 5.90 1.36
N ALA A 60 -6.68 5.01 2.24
CA ALA A 60 -8.07 4.57 2.31
C ALA A 60 -9.03 5.70 2.67
N GLY A 61 -8.63 6.57 3.61
CA GLY A 61 -9.36 7.79 3.96
C GLY A 61 -9.47 8.82 2.83
N ARG A 62 -8.76 8.62 1.71
CA ARG A 62 -8.83 9.47 0.52
C ARG A 62 -9.58 8.76 -0.61
N SER A 63 -9.03 7.68 -1.15
CA SER A 63 -9.55 7.03 -2.36
C SER A 63 -9.24 5.54 -2.48
N LEU A 64 -8.33 4.98 -1.67
CA LEU A 64 -7.95 3.58 -1.79
C LEU A 64 -9.11 2.67 -1.41
N ARG A 65 -9.43 1.72 -2.29
CA ARG A 65 -10.53 0.76 -2.12
C ARG A 65 -10.09 -0.69 -2.24
N LYS A 66 -8.91 -0.95 -2.82
CA LYS A 66 -8.38 -2.30 -2.96
C LYS A 66 -6.88 -2.33 -2.65
N ILE A 67 -6.49 -3.26 -1.79
CA ILE A 67 -5.11 -3.71 -1.64
C ILE A 67 -5.02 -5.20 -1.93
N ASP A 68 -4.03 -5.57 -2.75
CA ASP A 68 -3.63 -6.93 -3.03
C ASP A 68 -2.17 -7.07 -2.59
N ILE A 69 -1.96 -7.66 -1.41
CA ILE A 69 -0.65 -7.76 -0.78
C ILE A 69 -0.26 -9.22 -0.54
N LYS A 70 0.82 -9.65 -1.18
CA LYS A 70 1.38 -10.99 -0.98
C LYS A 70 2.83 -10.86 -0.55
N SER A 71 3.07 -10.94 0.75
CA SER A 71 4.39 -10.80 1.36
C SER A 71 4.71 -12.05 2.21
N PRO A 72 5.97 -12.52 2.24
CA PRO A 72 6.39 -13.58 3.16
C PRO A 72 6.24 -13.17 4.64
N LEU A 73 6.12 -11.87 4.93
CA LEU A 73 5.90 -11.33 6.28
C LEU A 73 4.41 -11.28 6.65
N LEU A 74 3.50 -11.54 5.70
CA LEU A 74 2.06 -11.43 5.90
C LEU A 74 1.50 -12.69 6.56
N THR A 75 1.59 -12.75 7.88
CA THR A 75 0.95 -13.80 8.67
C THR A 75 -0.58 -13.65 8.66
N PRO A 76 -1.36 -14.72 8.96
CA PRO A 76 -2.82 -14.61 9.07
C PRO A 76 -3.27 -13.57 10.09
N GLU A 77 -2.57 -13.44 11.21
CA GLU A 77 -2.87 -12.43 12.23
C GLU A 77 -2.59 -11.02 11.71
N LEU A 78 -1.50 -10.83 10.99
CA LEU A 78 -1.21 -9.54 10.38
C LEU A 78 -2.25 -9.18 9.32
N LEU A 79 -2.67 -10.13 8.48
CA LEU A 79 -3.74 -9.94 7.50
C LEU A 79 -5.08 -9.56 8.16
N ARG A 80 -5.40 -10.14 9.33
CA ARG A 80 -6.56 -9.73 10.14
C ARG A 80 -6.42 -8.28 10.61
N ARG A 81 -5.25 -7.87 11.09
CA ARG A 81 -5.00 -6.47 11.49
C ARG A 81 -5.18 -5.50 10.33
N TYR A 82 -4.71 -5.86 9.13
CA TYR A 82 -4.95 -5.07 7.92
C TYR A 82 -6.45 -4.89 7.63
N ARG A 83 -7.22 -5.99 7.65
CA ARG A 83 -8.68 -5.96 7.43
C ARG A 83 -9.42 -5.14 8.49
N GLN A 84 -8.99 -5.21 9.74
CA GLN A 84 -9.57 -4.40 10.83
C GLN A 84 -9.24 -2.92 10.68
N ALA A 85 -8.01 -2.59 10.27
CA ALA A 85 -7.56 -1.21 10.14
C ALA A 85 -8.12 -0.52 8.88
N LEU A 86 -8.52 -1.29 7.87
CA LEU A 86 -9.00 -0.82 6.57
C LEU A 86 -10.40 -1.40 6.26
N PRO A 87 -11.43 -1.15 7.09
CA PRO A 87 -12.72 -1.84 7.00
C PRO A 87 -13.50 -1.55 5.70
N GLU A 88 -13.25 -0.41 5.06
CA GLU A 88 -13.86 0.00 3.80
C GLU A 88 -12.99 -0.32 2.57
N CYS A 89 -11.84 -0.97 2.77
CA CYS A 89 -10.93 -1.38 1.72
C CYS A 89 -10.95 -2.91 1.57
N SER A 90 -11.05 -3.39 0.34
CA SER A 90 -10.88 -4.82 0.06
C SER A 90 -9.41 -5.19 0.24
N VAL A 91 -9.11 -6.00 1.26
CA VAL A 91 -7.76 -6.51 1.55
C VAL A 91 -7.65 -7.97 1.12
N GLN A 92 -6.89 -8.22 0.06
CA GLN A 92 -6.62 -9.53 -0.54
C GLN A 92 -5.21 -9.99 -0.23
#